data_AF-A0A847YSG5-F1
#
_entry.id   AF-A0A847YSG5-F1
#
_cell.length_a   1.000
_cell.length_b   1.000
_cell.length_c   1.000
_cell.angle_alpha   90.00
_cell.angle_beta   90.00
_cell.angle_gamma   90.00
#
_symmetry.space_group_name_H-M   'P 1'
#
loop_
_entity.id
_entity.type
_entity.pdbx_description
1 polymer ?
#
loop_
_entity_poly.entity_id
_entity_poly.type
_entity_poly.pdbx_seq_one_letter_code
_entity_poly.pdbx_strand_id
1 'polypeptide(L)' 'MTEDELLENASKLTSITNQLKLISRLIENVEYARLSGDEPTVFYQINSGLLGIINEGLVDIQEVIKGVSDEICPD' A
#
# COMPACT_ATOMS: atom_id res chain seq x y z
N MET A 1 13.88 -10.84 20.41
CA MET A 1 14.14 -10.92 18.97
C MET A 1 15.42 -11.69 18.69
N THR A 2 15.28 -12.82 17.99
CA THR A 2 16.38 -13.63 17.43
C THR A 2 16.76 -13.11 16.04
N GLU A 3 17.86 -13.64 15.47
CA GLU A 3 18.27 -13.32 14.09
C GLU A 3 17.23 -13.80 13.06
N ASP A 4 16.61 -14.95 13.29
CA ASP A 4 15.55 -15.49 12.43
C ASP A 4 14.29 -14.59 12.46
N GLU A 5 13.88 -14.13 13.64
CA GLU A 5 12.75 -13.19 13.80
C GLU A 5 13.04 -11.84 13.13
N LEU A 6 14.28 -11.34 13.23
CA LEU A 6 14.73 -10.14 12.52
C LEU A 6 14.64 -10.30 11.00
N LEU A 7 15.09 -11.43 10.47
CA LEU A 7 15.08 -11.71 9.03
C LEU A 7 13.64 -11.87 8.50
N GLU A 8 12.77 -12.51 9.27
CA GLU A 8 11.34 -12.63 8.94
C GLU A 8 10.69 -11.25 8.85
N ASN A 9 10.92 -10.39 9.86
CA ASN A 9 10.36 -9.04 9.88
C ASN A 9 10.92 -8.15 8.78
N ALA A 10 12.21 -8.23 8.48
CA ALA A 10 12.80 -7.55 7.33
C ALA A 10 12.16 -8.00 6.01
N SER A 11 11.84 -9.29 5.88
CA SER A 11 11.16 -9.85 4.69
C SER A 11 9.72 -9.35 4.56
N LYS A 12 8.97 -9.31 5.67
CA LYS A 12 7.62 -8.71 5.73
C LYS A 12 7.63 -7.24 5.31
N LEU A 13 8.54 -6.44 5.90
CA LEU A 13 8.72 -5.02 5.58
C LEU A 13 9.11 -4.78 4.11
N THR A 14 9.94 -5.66 3.54
CA THR A 14 10.32 -5.58 2.12
C THR A 14 9.13 -5.84 1.20
N SER A 15 8.28 -6.82 1.55
CA SER A 15 7.07 -7.14 0.78
C SER A 15 6.10 -5.96 0.74
N ILE A 16 5.79 -5.36 1.89
CA ILE A 16 4.87 -4.20 1.97
C ILE A 16 5.45 -2.96 1.30
N THR A 17 6.77 -2.80 1.25
CA THR A 17 7.42 -1.70 0.50
C THR A 17 7.13 -1.82 -1.00
N ASN A 18 7.07 -3.04 -1.54
CA ASN A 18 6.71 -3.25 -2.93
C ASN A 18 5.22 -3.01 -3.18
N GLN A 19 4.34 -3.41 -2.25
CA GLN A 19 2.91 -3.07 -2.32
C GLN A 19 2.69 -1.55 -2.30
N LEU A 20 3.40 -0.82 -1.43
CA LEU A 20 3.32 0.64 -1.34
C LEU A 20 3.69 1.31 -2.67
N LYS A 21 4.76 0.83 -3.33
CA LYS A 21 5.15 1.34 -4.66
C LYS A 21 4.07 1.14 -5.72
N LEU A 22 3.36 0.02 -5.68
CA LEU A 22 2.25 -0.24 -6.60
C LEU A 22 1.09 0.72 -6.31
N ILE A 23 0.72 0.90 -5.04
CA ILE A 23 -0.31 1.86 -4.63
C ILE A 23 0.04 3.27 -5.06
N SER A 24 1.29 3.72 -4.85
CA SER A 24 1.76 5.04 -5.30
C SER A 24 1.55 5.23 -6.80
N ARG A 25 1.89 4.23 -7.63
CA ARG A 25 1.67 4.29 -9.09
C ARG A 25 0.19 4.36 -9.47
N LEU A 26 -0.68 3.66 -8.75
CA LEU A 26 -2.12 3.73 -8.98
C LEU A 26 -2.65 5.14 -8.68
N ILE A 27 -2.19 5.76 -7.60
CA ILE A 27 -2.53 7.14 -7.24
C ILE A 27 -1.99 8.13 -8.29
N GLU A 28 -0.74 7.96 -8.72
CA GLU A 28 -0.13 8.79 -9.79
C GLU A 28 -0.93 8.73 -11.09
N ASN A 29 -1.44 7.55 -11.47
CA ASN A 29 -2.25 7.38 -12.68
C ASN A 29 -3.59 8.13 -12.59
N VAL A 30 -4.24 8.09 -11.42
CA VAL A 30 -5.48 8.84 -11.18
C VAL A 30 -5.21 10.34 -11.24
N GLU A 31 -4.13 10.79 -10.60
CA GLU A 31 -3.76 12.19 -10.57
C GLU A 31 -3.34 12.71 -11.95
N TYR A 32 -2.62 11.90 -12.72
CA TYR A 32 -2.28 12.22 -14.10
C TYR A 32 -3.52 12.40 -14.97
N ALA A 33 -4.50 11.48 -14.89
CA ALA A 33 -5.74 11.59 -15.62
C ALA A 33 -6.53 12.85 -15.24
N ARG A 34 -6.57 13.16 -13.93
CA ARG A 34 -7.20 14.37 -13.40
C ARG A 34 -6.54 15.65 -13.92
N LEU A 35 -5.21 15.74 -13.87
CA LEU A 35 -4.44 16.91 -14.31
C LEU A 35 -4.48 17.09 -15.83
N SER A 36 -4.55 15.98 -16.59
CA SER A 36 -4.62 16.00 -18.05
C SER A 36 -6.03 16.32 -18.58
N GLY A 37 -7.04 16.41 -17.70
CA GLY A 37 -8.44 16.64 -18.09
C GLY A 37 -9.13 15.44 -18.73
N ASP A 38 -8.61 14.22 -18.52
CA ASP A 38 -9.20 12.98 -19.04
C ASP A 38 -10.33 12.49 -18.12
N GLU A 39 -11.47 13.19 -18.18
CA GLU A 39 -12.66 12.89 -17.40
C GLU A 39 -13.18 11.45 -17.57
N PRO A 40 -13.23 10.85 -18.79
CA PRO A 40 -13.62 9.45 -18.96
C PRO A 40 -12.74 8.48 -18.17
N THR A 41 -11.41 8.67 -18.19
CA THR A 41 -10.48 7.81 -17.44
C THR A 41 -10.66 7.96 -15.94
N VAL A 42 -10.79 9.19 -15.43
CA VAL A 42 -11.05 9.43 -14.01
C VAL A 42 -12.37 8.77 -13.58
N PHE A 43 -13.44 8.94 -14.37
CA PHE A 43 -14.72 8.31 -14.08
C PHE A 43 -14.63 6.79 -14.06
N TYR A 44 -13.96 6.20 -15.05
CA TYR A 44 -13.74 4.75 -15.10
C TYR A 44 -12.94 4.25 -13.90
N GLN A 45 -11.86 4.93 -13.52
CA GLN A 45 -11.03 4.55 -12.38
C GLN A 45 -11.80 4.60 -11.06
N ILE A 46 -12.61 5.63 -10.83
CA ILE A 46 -13.46 5.73 -9.65
C ILE A 46 -14.50 4.60 -9.60
N ASN A 47 -15.17 4.34 -10.72
CA ASN A 47 -16.27 3.35 -10.78
C ASN A 47 -15.78 1.89 -10.88
N SER A 48 -14.53 1.65 -11.30
CA SER A 48 -13.94 0.30 -11.35
C SER A 48 -13.58 -0.26 -9.97
N GLY A 49 -13.70 0.54 -8.91
CA GLY A 49 -13.33 0.15 -7.55
C GLY A 49 -11.85 0.33 -7.25
N LEU A 50 -11.09 1.04 -8.10
CA LEU A 50 -9.66 1.31 -7.89
C LEU A 50 -9.37 1.94 -6.52
N LEU A 51 -10.23 2.87 -6.09
CA LEU A 51 -10.09 3.50 -4.76
C LEU A 51 -10.27 2.49 -3.62
N GLY A 52 -11.13 1.49 -3.79
CA GLY A 52 -11.29 0.39 -2.85
C GLY A 52 -10.03 -0.46 -2.76
N ILE A 53 -9.46 -0.84 -3.91
CA ILE A 53 -8.20 -1.59 -4.00
C ILE A 53 -7.04 -0.82 -3.34
N ILE A 54 -6.94 0.48 -3.58
CA ILE A 54 -5.95 1.34 -2.93
C ILE A 54 -6.14 1.32 -1.41
N ASN A 55 -7.38 1.47 -0.93
CA ASN A 55 -7.68 1.47 0.50
C ASN A 55 -7.35 0.12 1.16
N GLU A 56 -7.77 -1.00 0.56
CA GLU A 56 -7.45 -2.35 1.03
C GLU A 56 -5.94 -2.55 1.14
N GLY A 57 -5.19 -2.19 0.10
CA GLY A 57 -3.73 -2.30 0.13
C GLY A 57 -3.08 -1.41 1.19
N LEU A 58 -3.62 -0.22 1.46
CA LEU A 58 -3.13 0.64 2.53
C LEU A 58 -3.43 0.07 3.92
N VAL A 59 -4.59 -0.56 4.12
CA VAL A 59 -4.96 -1.25 5.36
C VAL A 59 -4.01 -2.43 5.61
N ASP A 60 -3.76 -3.27 4.61
CA ASP A 60 -2.82 -4.40 4.72
C ASP A 60 -1.42 -3.94 5.13
N ILE A 61 -0.93 -2.85 4.53
CA ILE A 61 0.37 -2.25 4.88
C ILE A 61 0.38 -1.78 6.35
N GLN A 62 -0.68 -1.12 6.79
CA GLN A 62 -0.80 -0.64 8.18
C GLN A 62 -0.80 -1.81 9.17
N GLU A 63 -1.54 -2.88 8.88
CA GLU A 63 -1.60 -4.07 9.73
C GLU A 63 -0.24 -4.75 9.87
N VAL A 64 0.52 -4.90 8.78
CA VAL A 64 1.86 -5.49 8.82
C VAL A 64 2.85 -4.60 9.58
N ILE A 65 2.84 -3.28 9.33
CA ILE A 65 3.70 -2.34 10.07
C ILE A 65 3.40 -2.41 11.56
N LYS A 66 2.12 -2.42 11.93
CA LYS A 66 1.70 -2.55 13.32
C LYS A 66 2.15 -3.87 13.91
N GLY A 67 1.93 -5.00 13.23
CA GLY A 67 2.37 -6.31 13.69
C GLY A 67 3.88 -6.36 13.97
N VAL A 68 4.70 -5.84 13.05
CA VAL A 68 6.16 -5.75 13.26
C VAL A 68 6.50 -4.81 14.42
N SER A 69 5.79 -3.68 14.56
CA SER A 69 6.00 -2.74 15.66
C SER A 69 5.69 -3.39 17.02
N ASP A 70 4.56 -4.07 17.14
CA ASP A 70 4.11 -4.74 18.36
C ASP A 70 5.08 -5.88 18.75
N GLU A 71 5.71 -6.55 17.77
CA GLU A 71 6.76 -7.54 18.01
C GLU A 71 8.07 -6.92 18.55
N ILE A 72 8.42 -5.71 18.11
CA ILE A 72 9.65 -5.00 18.55
C ILE A 72 9.44 -4.34 19.92
N CYS A 73 8.31 -3.69 20.10
CA CYS A 73 7.96 -2.92 21.28
C CYS A 73 6.48 -3.18 21.61
N PRO A 74 6.18 -4.28 22.34
CA PRO A 74 4.82 -4.58 22.74
C PRO A 74 4.32 -3.52 23.74
N ASP A 75 3.14 -2.98 23.48
CA ASP A 75 2.41 -2.11 24.41
C ASP A 75 1.97 -2.86 25.69
#